data_AF-A0A3B7R021-F1
#
_entry.id   AF-A0A3B7R021-F1
#
_cell.length_a   1.000
_cell.length_b   1.000
_cell.length_c   1.000
_cell.angle_alpha   90.00
_cell.angle_beta   90.00
_cell.angle_gamma   90.00
#
_symmetry.space_group_name_H-M   'P 1'
#
loop_
_entity.id
_entity.type
_entity.pdbx_description
1 polymer ?
#
loop_
_entity_poly.entity_id
_entity_poly.type
_entity_poly.pdbx_seq_one_letter_code
_entity_poly.pdbx_strand_id
1 'polypeptide(L)'
;MVDEFALTDASPNDDALDLGSGAPQPAAENLDASLCPLCTEPLGWHDTPCLSTQPATASASNPTFHYSPAALFAFDLGQAVQAAYNNRAHRIIWRGQVKERHPATGWVQRINVYRLNDGYWDCYREDDLQVA
;
A
#
# COMPACT_ATOMS: atom_id res chain seq x y z
N MET A 1 57.46 49.44 -40.36
CA MET A 1 56.98 48.05 -40.53
C MET A 1 56.26 47.71 -39.23
N VAL A 2 55.01 48.17 -39.11
CA VAL A 2 53.73 47.47 -39.40
C VAL A 2 53.42 46.42 -38.32
N ASP A 3 52.50 46.72 -37.38
CA ASP A 3 51.04 46.38 -37.36
C ASP A 3 50.83 45.11 -36.51
N GLU A 4 50.05 45.12 -35.42
CA GLU A 4 48.58 45.06 -35.35
C GLU A 4 48.01 43.82 -36.05
N PHE A 5 47.31 42.95 -35.30
CA PHE A 5 46.15 42.09 -35.66
C PHE A 5 45.91 41.15 -34.45
N ALA A 6 44.94 41.45 -33.58
CA ALA A 6 43.55 40.97 -33.62
C ALA A 6 43.41 39.48 -33.21
N LEU A 7 42.73 39.17 -32.10
CA LEU A 7 41.36 38.61 -32.05
C LEU A 7 41.28 37.24 -32.77
N THR A 8 40.89 36.10 -32.18
CA THR A 8 39.66 35.66 -31.46
C THR A 8 39.92 34.14 -31.24
N ASP A 9 39.41 33.35 -30.30
CA ASP A 9 38.00 32.98 -30.09
C ASP A 9 37.91 31.87 -29.02
N ALA A 10 36.79 31.93 -28.28
CA ALA A 10 36.05 30.88 -27.57
C ALA A 10 36.71 29.53 -27.17
N SER A 11 36.71 29.22 -25.88
CA SER A 11 35.57 28.51 -25.28
C SER A 11 35.75 28.31 -23.76
N PRO A 12 34.75 28.70 -22.94
CA PRO A 12 34.64 28.25 -21.56
C PRO A 12 34.15 26.80 -21.55
N ASN A 13 34.78 25.92 -20.77
CA ASN A 13 34.14 24.66 -20.41
C ASN A 13 33.05 24.98 -19.38
N ASP A 14 31.81 25.01 -19.88
CA ASP A 14 30.59 24.73 -19.15
C ASP A 14 30.72 23.43 -18.35
N ASP A 15 30.63 23.52 -17.02
CA ASP A 15 30.07 22.46 -16.19
C ASP A 15 29.53 23.09 -14.88
N ALA A 16 28.62 24.05 -15.08
CA ALA A 16 27.63 24.41 -14.09
C ALA A 16 26.33 23.68 -14.45
N LEU A 17 26.18 22.42 -14.00
CA LEU A 17 24.85 21.83 -13.88
C LEU A 17 24.24 22.25 -12.55
N ASP A 18 23.81 23.50 -12.64
CA ASP A 18 22.79 24.16 -11.87
C ASP A 18 21.51 23.33 -11.73
N LEU A 19 20.86 23.58 -10.62
CA LEU A 19 19.61 23.07 -10.09
C LEU A 19 18.51 23.03 -11.15
N GLY A 20 17.82 21.89 -11.30
CA GLY A 20 16.59 21.93 -12.09
C GLY A 20 15.95 20.64 -12.55
N SER A 21 16.32 19.46 -12.03
CA SER A 21 15.46 18.28 -12.20
C SER A 21 14.28 18.34 -11.23
N GLY A 22 13.42 19.34 -11.42
CA GLY A 22 12.00 19.22 -11.10
C GLY A 22 11.40 18.21 -12.07
N ALA A 23 11.72 16.92 -11.87
CA ALA A 23 10.85 15.88 -12.37
C ALA A 23 9.46 16.25 -11.84
N PRO A 24 8.40 16.29 -12.68
CA PRO A 24 7.08 16.15 -12.12
C PRO A 24 7.15 14.84 -11.34
N GLN A 25 7.23 14.92 -10.00
CA GLN A 25 6.86 13.80 -9.17
C GLN A 25 5.54 13.35 -9.77
N PRO A 26 5.35 12.08 -10.17
CA PRO A 26 4.00 11.60 -10.38
C PRO A 26 3.32 11.96 -9.08
N ALA A 27 2.47 13.00 -9.14
CA ALA A 27 1.74 13.53 -8.01
C ALA A 27 1.22 12.29 -7.35
N ALA A 28 1.74 11.95 -6.16
CA ALA A 28 1.54 10.67 -5.51
C ALA A 28 0.09 10.37 -5.73
N GLU A 29 -0.19 9.50 -6.71
CA GLU A 29 -1.54 9.44 -7.25
C GLU A 29 -2.29 9.11 -6.01
N ASN A 30 -3.19 10.01 -5.66
CA ASN A 30 -4.10 9.84 -4.57
C ASN A 30 -4.79 8.55 -5.00
N LEU A 31 -4.21 7.42 -4.56
CA LEU A 31 -4.73 6.08 -4.72
C LEU A 31 -5.91 6.22 -3.82
N ASP A 32 -6.94 6.77 -4.44
CA ASP A 32 -8.15 7.20 -3.84
C ASP A 32 -8.62 5.86 -3.33
N ALA A 33 -8.35 5.62 -2.04
CA ALA A 33 -8.98 4.61 -1.28
C ALA A 33 -10.40 5.13 -1.10
N SER A 34 -11.08 5.37 -2.24
CA SER A 34 -12.45 5.77 -2.33
C SER A 34 -13.15 4.64 -1.64
N LEU A 35 -13.54 4.87 -0.40
CA LEU A 35 -14.20 3.86 0.39
C LEU A 35 -15.57 3.70 -0.24
N CYS A 36 -16.01 2.46 -0.40
CA CYS A 36 -17.35 2.18 -0.84
C CYS A 36 -18.32 2.76 0.19
N PRO A 37 -19.29 3.59 -0.22
CA PRO A 37 -20.25 4.21 0.70
C PRO A 37 -21.17 3.19 1.39
N LEU A 38 -21.17 1.92 0.95
CA LEU A 38 -22.01 0.86 1.50
C LEU A 38 -21.31 0.02 2.56
N CYS A 39 -20.06 -0.39 2.33
CA CYS A 39 -19.30 -1.26 3.24
C CYS A 39 -18.06 -0.59 3.84
N THR A 40 -17.76 0.65 3.48
CA THR A 40 -16.59 1.43 3.90
C THR A 40 -15.23 0.80 3.54
N GLU A 41 -15.20 -0.23 2.68
CA GLU A 41 -13.97 -0.83 2.17
C GLU A 41 -13.48 -0.12 0.91
N PRO A 42 -12.17 -0.15 0.58
CA PRO A 42 -11.68 0.59 -0.59
C PRO A 42 -12.25 0.01 -1.89
N LEU A 43 -12.71 0.85 -2.82
CA LEU A 43 -13.44 0.44 -4.03
C LEU A 43 -12.67 -0.53 -4.93
N GLY A 44 -11.32 -0.47 -4.96
CA GLY A 44 -10.47 -1.44 -5.65
C GLY A 44 -10.57 -2.88 -5.09
N TRP A 45 -11.26 -3.06 -3.96
CA TRP A 45 -11.47 -4.35 -3.31
C TRP A 45 -12.67 -5.10 -3.86
N HIS A 46 -13.50 -4.44 -4.65
CA HIS A 46 -14.73 -5.00 -5.18
C HIS A 46 -14.49 -5.55 -6.59
N ASP A 47 -14.64 -6.87 -6.75
CA ASP A 47 -14.66 -7.49 -8.08
C ASP A 47 -16.06 -7.36 -8.74
N THR A 48 -17.08 -7.06 -7.92
CA THR A 48 -18.46 -6.75 -8.32
C THR A 48 -18.97 -5.54 -7.55
N PRO A 49 -19.84 -4.70 -8.12
CA PRO A 49 -20.41 -3.56 -7.40
C PRO A 49 -21.06 -4.04 -6.09
N CYS A 50 -20.88 -3.28 -5.00
CA CYS A 50 -21.59 -3.59 -3.76
C CYS A 50 -23.09 -3.54 -4.02
N LEU A 51 -23.73 -4.70 -4.01
CA LEU A 51 -25.17 -4.81 -4.19
C LEU A 51 -25.85 -4.41 -2.88
N SER A 52 -26.53 -3.27 -2.89
CA SER A 52 -27.55 -2.96 -1.89
C SER A 52 -28.75 -3.87 -2.15
N THR A 53 -28.71 -5.08 -1.62
CA THR A 53 -29.86 -5.99 -1.72
C THR A 53 -30.90 -5.52 -0.72
N GLN A 54 -31.68 -4.51 -1.08
CA GLN A 54 -32.88 -4.14 -0.35
C GLN A 54 -34.01 -5.07 -0.83
N PRO A 55 -34.51 -6.02 -0.01
CA PRO A 55 -35.71 -6.75 -0.37
C PRO A 55 -36.88 -5.76 -0.32
N ALA A 56 -37.57 -5.60 -1.45
CA ALA A 56 -38.82 -4.86 -1.48
C ALA A 56 -39.86 -5.63 -0.64
N THR A 57 -40.32 -4.98 0.43
CA THR A 57 -41.50 -5.27 1.25
C THR A 57 -41.52 -6.60 2.03
N ALA A 58 -41.25 -6.53 3.35
CA ALA A 58 -42.30 -6.62 4.38
C ALA A 58 -41.71 -6.54 5.80
N SER A 59 -42.22 -5.57 6.57
CA SER A 59 -42.30 -5.50 8.04
C SER A 59 -41.02 -5.60 8.88
N ALA A 60 -40.63 -4.44 9.42
CA ALA A 60 -40.09 -4.22 10.77
C ALA A 60 -39.12 -5.27 11.35
N SER A 61 -37.86 -5.19 10.96
CA SER A 61 -36.73 -5.47 11.85
C SER A 61 -35.53 -4.71 11.30
N ASN A 62 -34.80 -4.01 12.18
CA ASN A 62 -33.63 -3.20 11.84
C ASN A 62 -32.75 -3.84 10.76
N PRO A 63 -32.22 -3.05 9.80
CA PRO A 63 -31.34 -3.57 8.76
C PRO A 63 -30.15 -4.26 9.43
N THR A 64 -30.11 -5.58 9.38
CA THR A 64 -28.91 -6.33 9.73
C THR A 64 -28.03 -6.26 8.50
N PHE A 65 -27.19 -5.23 8.47
CA PHE A 65 -26.15 -5.09 7.47
C PHE A 65 -25.16 -6.24 7.67
N HIS A 66 -25.08 -7.14 6.69
CA HIS A 66 -23.94 -8.06 6.59
C HIS A 66 -22.75 -7.28 6.05
N TYR A 67 -22.13 -6.46 6.90
CA TYR A 67 -20.79 -5.99 6.66
C TYR A 67 -19.90 -7.23 6.53
N SER A 68 -19.06 -7.28 5.49
CA SER A 68 -17.87 -8.12 5.58
C SER A 68 -17.17 -7.67 6.86
N PRO A 69 -16.96 -8.56 7.85
CA PRO A 69 -16.44 -8.14 9.14
C PRO A 69 -15.15 -7.37 8.88
N ALA A 70 -15.02 -6.19 9.50
CA ALA A 70 -13.76 -5.45 9.51
C ALA A 70 -12.64 -6.46 9.76
N ALA A 71 -11.61 -6.41 8.90
CA ALA A 71 -10.48 -7.34 8.94
C ALA A 71 -10.08 -7.66 10.38
N LEU A 72 -10.39 -8.88 10.84
CA LEU A 72 -10.00 -9.33 12.16
C LEU A 72 -8.53 -9.72 12.06
N PHE A 73 -7.65 -8.79 12.45
CA PHE A 73 -6.22 -9.05 12.60
C PHE A 73 -5.99 -9.81 13.90
N ALA A 74 -5.25 -10.91 13.86
CA ALA A 74 -4.85 -11.64 15.07
C ALA A 74 -3.85 -10.86 15.94
N PHE A 75 -3.11 -9.91 15.36
CA PHE A 75 -2.09 -9.14 16.07
C PHE A 75 -2.28 -7.63 15.97
N ASP A 76 -1.98 -6.93 17.07
CA ASP A 76 -2.09 -5.48 17.16
C ASP A 76 -0.78 -4.75 16.81
N LEU A 77 -0.90 -3.48 16.41
CA LEU A 77 0.25 -2.60 16.22
C LEU A 77 1.02 -2.46 17.55
N GLY A 78 2.34 -2.55 17.50
CA GLY A 78 3.20 -2.54 18.67
C GLY A 78 3.26 -3.86 19.43
N GLN A 79 2.49 -4.89 19.05
CA GLN A 79 2.62 -6.22 19.64
C GLN A 79 3.99 -6.83 19.28
N ALA A 80 4.61 -7.50 20.25
CA ALA A 80 5.84 -8.25 20.01
C ALA A 80 5.46 -9.62 19.43
N VAL A 81 6.00 -9.92 18.26
CA VAL A 81 5.82 -11.18 17.55
C VAL A 81 7.16 -11.67 17.04
N GLN A 82 7.23 -12.95 16.73
CA GLN A 82 8.38 -13.62 16.18
C GLN A 82 7.98 -14.28 14.86
N ALA A 83 8.81 -14.15 13.83
CA ALA A 83 8.63 -14.90 12.58
C ALA A 83 9.02 -16.37 12.77
N ALA A 84 8.31 -17.30 12.14
CA ALA A 84 8.52 -18.74 12.29
C ALA A 84 9.96 -19.19 11.96
N TYR A 85 10.66 -18.46 11.08
CA TYR A 85 12.02 -18.77 10.64
C TYR A 85 13.12 -18.00 11.41
N ASN A 86 12.77 -17.12 12.34
CA ASN A 86 13.72 -16.30 13.09
C ASN A 86 13.37 -16.27 14.58
N ASN A 87 14.33 -16.54 15.47
CA ASN A 87 14.11 -16.58 16.92
C ASN A 87 14.14 -15.22 17.62
N ARG A 88 14.01 -14.12 16.87
CA ARG A 88 14.02 -12.76 17.42
C ARG A 88 12.63 -12.13 17.38
N ALA A 89 12.26 -11.55 18.52
CA ALA A 89 11.03 -10.79 18.65
C ALA A 89 11.17 -9.41 18.01
N HIS A 90 10.19 -9.03 17.20
CA HIS A 90 10.06 -7.72 16.59
C HIS A 90 8.66 -7.15 16.84
N ARG A 91 8.56 -5.82 16.80
CA ARG A 91 7.29 -5.12 17.00
C ARG A 91 6.57 -4.97 15.66
N ILE A 92 5.26 -5.17 15.65
CA ILE A 92 4.45 -4.87 14.45
C ILE A 92 4.35 -3.35 14.29
N ILE A 93 4.70 -2.84 13.11
CA ILE A 93 4.65 -1.41 12.77
C ILE A 93 3.57 -1.07 11.74
N TRP A 94 3.06 -2.06 11.03
CA TRP A 94 1.99 -1.89 10.07
C TRP A 94 1.19 -3.19 9.93
N ARG A 95 -0.10 -3.04 9.61
CA ARG A 95 -1.01 -4.13 9.31
C ARG A 95 -1.87 -3.76 8.10
N GLY A 96 -2.19 -4.76 7.29
CA GLY A 96 -3.07 -4.58 6.15
C GLY A 96 -3.53 -5.90 5.58
N GLN A 97 -4.33 -5.82 4.53
CA GLN A 97 -4.79 -7.01 3.83
C GLN A 97 -4.29 -6.98 2.39
N VAL A 98 -4.06 -8.16 1.81
CA VAL A 98 -3.75 -8.31 0.39
C VAL A 98 -4.73 -9.28 -0.26
N LYS A 99 -5.04 -9.05 -1.54
CA LYS A 99 -5.76 -10.01 -2.37
C LYS A 99 -4.77 -11.03 -2.90
N GLU A 100 -5.03 -12.31 -2.63
CA GLU A 100 -4.23 -13.41 -3.15
C GLU A 100 -5.12 -14.48 -3.76
N ARG A 101 -4.63 -15.13 -4.81
CA ARG A 101 -5.31 -16.28 -5.41
C ARG A 101 -4.88 -17.57 -4.71
N HIS A 102 -5.83 -18.31 -4.15
CA HIS A 102 -5.58 -19.59 -3.52
C HIS A 102 -5.02 -20.60 -4.56
N PRO A 103 -3.87 -21.25 -4.30
CA PRO A 103 -3.16 -22.02 -5.32
C PRO A 103 -3.91 -23.27 -5.77
N ALA A 104 -4.64 -23.94 -4.87
CA ALA A 104 -5.32 -25.20 -5.21
C ALA A 104 -6.70 -25.00 -5.86
N THR A 105 -7.35 -23.87 -5.59
CA THR A 105 -8.76 -23.67 -5.96
C THR A 105 -8.94 -22.52 -6.95
N GLY A 106 -7.96 -21.63 -7.06
CA GLY A 106 -7.99 -20.47 -7.94
C GLY A 106 -8.88 -19.32 -7.44
N TRP A 107 -9.47 -19.42 -6.25
CA TRP A 107 -10.34 -18.36 -5.69
C TRP A 107 -9.50 -17.20 -5.16
N VAL A 108 -9.99 -15.97 -5.29
CA VAL A 108 -9.35 -14.79 -4.68
C VAL A 108 -9.80 -14.70 -3.24
N GLN A 109 -8.83 -14.67 -2.32
CA GLN A 109 -9.03 -14.54 -0.88
C GLN A 109 -8.28 -13.32 -0.35
N ARG A 110 -8.73 -12.82 0.80
CA ARG A 110 -8.10 -11.72 1.51
C ARG A 110 -7.22 -12.28 2.61
N ILE A 111 -5.95 -11.92 2.59
CA ILE A 111 -4.96 -12.40 3.56
C ILE A 111 -4.49 -11.23 4.41
N ASN A 112 -4.54 -11.41 5.73
CA ASN A 112 -3.96 -10.47 6.67
C ASN A 112 -2.44 -10.55 6.59
N VAL A 113 -1.80 -9.38 6.49
CA VAL A 113 -0.35 -9.24 6.45
C VAL A 113 0.11 -8.17 7.44
N TYR A 114 1.33 -8.37 7.93
CA TYR A 114 1.95 -7.57 8.98
C TYR A 114 3.36 -7.16 8.56
N ARG A 115 3.79 -5.98 8.97
CA ARG A 115 5.18 -5.55 8.83
C ARG A 115 5.83 -5.41 10.18
N LEU A 116 7.04 -5.93 10.31
CA LEU A 116 7.81 -5.91 11.54
C LEU A 116 8.84 -4.76 11.54
N ASN A 117 9.24 -4.33 12.74
CA ASN A 117 10.37 -3.42 12.93
C ASN A 117 11.70 -4.20 13.02
N ASP A 118 12.04 -4.88 11.94
CA ASP A 118 13.25 -5.68 11.79
C ASP A 118 14.24 -5.06 10.78
N GLY A 119 13.88 -3.93 10.17
CA GLY A 119 14.66 -3.25 9.15
C GLY A 119 14.34 -3.70 7.71
N TYR A 120 13.47 -4.69 7.53
CA TYR A 120 13.08 -5.18 6.22
C TYR A 120 11.78 -4.50 5.72
N TRP A 121 11.54 -4.59 4.42
CA TRP A 121 10.33 -4.09 3.77
C TRP A 121 9.30 -5.19 3.50
N ASP A 122 9.60 -6.42 3.90
CA ASP A 122 8.75 -7.57 3.68
C ASP A 122 7.50 -7.55 4.57
N CYS A 123 6.43 -8.12 4.04
CA CYS A 123 5.19 -8.36 4.76
C CYS A 123 5.08 -9.84 5.09
N TYR A 124 4.68 -10.12 6.32
CA TYR A 124 4.54 -11.45 6.90
C TYR A 124 3.07 -11.82 6.96
N ARG A 125 2.74 -13.08 6.66
CA ARG A 125 1.37 -13.57 6.88
C ARG A 125 1.13 -13.82 8.36
N GLU A 126 -0.14 -13.93 8.71
CA GLU A 126 -0.54 -14.32 10.06
C GLU A 126 0.06 -15.68 10.45
N ASP A 127 0.03 -16.67 9.54
CA ASP A 127 0.53 -18.03 9.78
C ASP A 127 2.06 -18.10 9.94
N ASP A 128 2.78 -17.06 9.50
CA ASP A 128 4.24 -16.96 9.61
C ASP A 128 4.68 -16.34 10.95
N LEU A 129 3.73 -15.86 11.76
CA LEU A 129 3.99 -15.12 12.99
C LEU A 129 3.44 -15.85 14.21
N GLN A 130 4.17 -15.75 15.31
CA GLN A 130 3.74 -16.21 16.62
C GLN A 130 4.01 -15.15 17.68
N VAL A 131 3.27 -15.21 18.78
CA VAL A 131 3.55 -14.37 19.95
C VAL A 131 4.93 -14.76 20.50
N ALA A 132 5.76 -13.76 20.77
CA ALA A 132 7.11 -13.93 21.30
C ALA A 132 7.14 -14.23 22.81
#